data_AF-A0A355UBD2-F1
#
_entry.id   AF-A0A355UBD2-F1
#
_cell.length_a   1.000
_cell.length_b   1.000
_cell.length_c   1.000
_cell.angle_alpha   90.00
_cell.angle_beta   90.00
_cell.angle_gamma   90.00
#
_symmetry.space_group_name_H-M   'P 1'
#
loop_
_entity.id
_entity.type
_entity.pdbx_description
1 polymer ?
#
loop_
_entity_poly.entity_id
_entity_poly.type
_entity_poly.pdbx_seq_one_letter_code
_entity_poly.pdbx_strand_id
1 'polypeptide(L)'
;MDNFDPRQTLFIEVLLPLNLSNTFTYRVPYELNEEVIVGKRVSVPFGKSKVMAGLIFSIQETPPKDYQARYIFDILDNETIVHPFQLELWVWMASYYMTSLGLVYNAAMPAGLKLEGESKLILNPDYEPSLELDPNEFILLETLKANKEISIAQASSLLKLKQIHKYIHSLYLKGCILLKEDINEVYKPKVVNYITINPDVQNDKQLNVLFDELEKRAKKQLQALMTFIAKYSITGEAEKTELAKHDLTNSAINALIDKGVFVQESRTKSRLNYSENREAIEALETEQEEAYHQIQLAFLDQKPALLFGVTGSGKTHIYSKLIQENIEQGKQVLYLLPEIALTSQLIDRLQKYFGEHLVVSHSKFSNNERVEVYKAIHSGKPQLIVGTRSAIFQPFQNLGLIIVDEEHESSFKQNEPAPRFNARDTALYIASKKGANILLGSATPAVESYYNATHGKYALAQLTKRYDGAIMPHIEIVDMQEQKKQKRIRGIFSDTLLDAIAEAKKNNKQVILFQNKKGYVPVLECNVCAWTPKCQNCDISLTFYKYQENLR
;
A
#
# COMPACT_ATOMS: atom_id res chain seq x y z
N MET A 1 -16.81 22.21 -53.31
CA MET A 1 -15.61 21.45 -52.90
C MET A 1 -16.02 20.65 -51.70
N ASP A 2 -16.32 19.37 -51.92
CA ASP A 2 -16.64 18.45 -50.84
C ASP A 2 -15.38 18.24 -50.01
N ASN A 3 -15.41 18.65 -48.74
CA ASN A 3 -14.41 18.31 -47.76
C ASN A 3 -14.48 16.80 -47.53
N PHE A 4 -13.73 16.03 -48.32
CA PHE A 4 -13.39 14.66 -47.99
C PHE A 4 -12.49 14.71 -46.76
N ASP A 5 -13.09 14.62 -45.58
CA ASP A 5 -12.38 14.24 -44.38
C ASP A 5 -12.18 12.71 -44.44
N PRO A 6 -10.95 12.20 -44.69
CA PRO A 6 -10.73 10.77 -44.77
C PRO A 6 -11.02 10.16 -43.40
N ARG A 7 -12.18 9.50 -43.27
CA ARG A 7 -12.59 8.82 -42.03
C ARG A 7 -11.52 7.83 -41.57
N GLN A 8 -10.67 8.26 -40.65
CA GLN A 8 -9.61 7.44 -40.09
C GLN A 8 -10.23 6.35 -39.23
N THR A 9 -10.00 5.08 -39.59
CA THR A 9 -10.44 3.95 -38.78
C THR A 9 -9.32 3.59 -37.82
N LEU A 10 -9.58 3.72 -36.53
CA LEU A 10 -8.64 3.34 -35.50
C LEU A 10 -8.89 1.92 -34.99
N PHE A 11 -7.81 1.23 -34.66
CA PHE A 11 -7.77 -0.02 -33.94
C PHE A 11 -6.91 0.16 -32.70
N ILE A 12 -7.25 -0.54 -31.64
CA ILE A 12 -6.51 -0.51 -30.38
C ILE A 12 -6.15 -1.90 -29.94
N GLU A 13 -4.94 -2.09 -29.43
CA GLU A 13 -4.59 -3.28 -28.69
C GLU A 13 -4.98 -3.10 -27.23
N VAL A 14 -5.72 -4.07 -26.71
CA VAL A 14 -6.26 -4.04 -25.36
C VAL A 14 -5.62 -5.14 -24.53
N LEU A 15 -5.04 -4.73 -23.41
CA LEU A 15 -4.51 -5.61 -22.39
C LEU A 15 -5.63 -6.02 -21.42
N LEU A 16 -5.85 -7.31 -21.27
CA LEU A 16 -6.88 -7.88 -20.39
C LEU A 16 -6.23 -8.51 -19.15
N PRO A 17 -6.90 -8.54 -17.99
CA PRO A 17 -6.39 -9.11 -16.74
C PRO A 17 -6.45 -10.65 -16.74
N LEU A 18 -6.05 -11.27 -17.84
CA LEU A 18 -6.11 -12.71 -18.07
C LEU A 18 -4.71 -13.31 -18.11
N ASN A 19 -4.61 -14.60 -17.83
CA ASN A 19 -3.35 -15.33 -18.03
C ASN A 19 -3.11 -15.64 -19.52
N LEU A 20 -2.94 -14.59 -20.33
CA LEU A 20 -2.71 -14.65 -21.76
C LEU A 20 -1.54 -13.74 -22.11
N SER A 21 -0.61 -14.26 -22.91
CA SER A 21 0.61 -13.53 -23.26
C SER A 21 0.39 -12.36 -24.22
N ASN A 22 -0.74 -12.34 -24.93
CA ASN A 22 -1.01 -11.40 -26.01
C ASN A 22 -2.05 -10.34 -25.60
N THR A 23 -1.94 -9.16 -26.22
CA THR A 23 -3.01 -8.17 -26.29
C THR A 23 -4.03 -8.58 -27.36
N PHE A 24 -5.21 -7.97 -27.32
CA PHE A 24 -6.28 -8.20 -28.29
C PHE A 24 -6.59 -6.92 -29.04
N THR A 25 -6.52 -6.95 -30.37
CA THR A 25 -6.90 -5.83 -31.22
C THR A 25 -8.43 -5.72 -31.35
N TYR A 26 -8.96 -4.52 -31.10
CA TYR A 26 -10.35 -4.12 -31.28
C TYR A 26 -10.46 -2.91 -32.21
N ARG A 27 -11.63 -2.73 -32.82
CA ARG A 27 -11.94 -1.57 -33.66
C ARG A 27 -12.59 -0.47 -32.81
N VAL A 28 -12.23 0.78 -33.06
CA VAL A 28 -12.80 1.94 -32.40
C VAL A 28 -14.00 2.47 -33.21
N PRO A 29 -15.19 2.67 -32.60
CA PRO A 29 -16.26 3.45 -33.19
C PRO A 29 -15.79 4.87 -33.51
N TYR A 30 -16.20 5.43 -34.65
CA TYR A 30 -15.71 6.71 -35.12
C TYR A 30 -15.92 7.84 -34.10
N GLU A 31 -17.03 7.78 -33.36
CA GLU A 31 -17.40 8.76 -32.33
C GLU A 31 -16.42 8.80 -31.15
N LEU A 32 -15.67 7.72 -30.92
CA LEU A 32 -14.72 7.60 -29.81
C LEU A 32 -13.27 7.89 -30.23
N ASN A 33 -13.00 8.19 -31.51
CA ASN A 33 -11.64 8.35 -32.02
C ASN A 33 -10.82 9.40 -31.24
N GLU A 34 -11.44 10.53 -30.86
CA GLU A 34 -10.75 11.61 -30.13
C GLU A 34 -10.49 11.27 -28.65
N GLU A 35 -11.24 10.33 -28.08
CA GLU A 35 -11.14 9.95 -26.66
C GLU A 35 -10.10 8.85 -26.41
N VAL A 36 -9.69 8.12 -27.46
CA VAL A 36 -8.75 7.00 -27.39
C VAL A 36 -7.34 7.49 -27.08
N ILE A 37 -6.85 7.11 -25.90
CA ILE A 37 -5.49 7.40 -25.44
C ILE A 37 -4.93 6.14 -24.77
N VAL A 38 -3.66 5.82 -25.05
CA VAL A 38 -2.93 4.75 -24.38
C VAL A 38 -2.94 4.97 -22.86
N GLY A 39 -3.21 3.92 -22.09
CA GLY A 39 -3.30 4.00 -20.63
C GLY A 39 -4.68 4.37 -20.08
N LYS A 40 -5.70 4.58 -20.93
CA LYS A 40 -7.11 4.58 -20.53
C LYS A 40 -7.68 3.15 -20.52
N ARG A 41 -8.72 2.91 -19.74
CA ARG A 41 -9.48 1.65 -19.83
C ARG A 41 -10.60 1.73 -20.84
N VAL A 42 -10.94 0.56 -21.36
CA VAL A 42 -11.96 0.36 -22.37
C VAL A 42 -12.79 -0.87 -22.03
N SER A 43 -14.10 -0.79 -22.28
CA SER A 43 -15.01 -1.92 -22.19
C SER A 43 -15.04 -2.66 -23.52
N VAL A 44 -14.74 -3.96 -23.50
CA VAL A 44 -14.63 -4.76 -24.73
C VAL A 44 -15.39 -6.09 -24.64
N PRO A 45 -15.94 -6.59 -25.76
CA PRO A 45 -16.46 -7.94 -25.81
C PRO A 45 -15.33 -8.97 -25.79
N PHE A 46 -15.47 -10.00 -24.97
CA PHE A 46 -14.54 -11.12 -24.92
C PHE A 46 -15.29 -12.47 -24.93
N GLY A 47 -14.97 -13.33 -25.88
CA GLY A 47 -15.71 -14.58 -26.10
C GLY A 47 -17.14 -14.37 -26.62
N LYS A 48 -18.09 -15.19 -26.19
CA LYS A 48 -19.48 -15.16 -26.71
C LYS A 48 -20.38 -14.13 -26.02
N SER A 49 -20.23 -13.94 -24.72
CA SER A 49 -21.14 -13.11 -23.91
C SER A 49 -20.46 -12.29 -22.82
N LYS A 50 -19.14 -12.39 -22.64
CA LYS A 50 -18.45 -11.66 -21.58
C LYS A 50 -18.09 -10.27 -22.06
N VAL A 51 -18.23 -9.31 -21.16
CA VAL A 51 -17.69 -7.96 -21.30
C VAL A 51 -16.61 -7.77 -20.26
N MET A 52 -15.48 -7.20 -20.64
CA MET A 52 -14.34 -7.00 -19.76
C MET A 52 -13.85 -5.57 -19.84
N ALA A 53 -13.38 -5.03 -18.71
CA ALA A 53 -12.54 -3.85 -18.69
C ALA A 53 -11.09 -4.26 -19.03
N GLY A 54 -10.54 -3.67 -20.08
CA GLY A 54 -9.14 -3.78 -20.45
C GLY A 54 -8.47 -2.42 -20.50
N LEU A 55 -7.15 -2.42 -20.68
CA LEU A 55 -6.36 -1.20 -20.81
C LEU A 55 -5.91 -1.03 -22.26
N ILE A 56 -6.06 0.18 -22.80
CA ILE A 56 -5.54 0.53 -24.12
C ILE A 56 -4.01 0.52 -24.06
N PHE A 57 -3.40 -0.45 -24.73
CA PHE A 57 -1.96 -0.70 -24.75
C PHE A 57 -1.26 0.01 -25.90
N SER A 58 -1.86 -0.03 -27.09
CA SER A 58 -1.35 0.66 -28.29
C SER A 58 -2.51 1.05 -29.22
N ILE A 59 -2.26 2.01 -30.11
CA ILE A 59 -3.22 2.51 -31.10
C ILE A 59 -2.60 2.33 -32.49
N GLN A 60 -3.37 1.84 -33.44
CA GLN A 60 -2.93 1.57 -34.81
C GLN A 60 -4.05 1.82 -35.82
N GLU A 61 -3.69 2.05 -37.08
CA GLU A 61 -4.65 2.28 -38.18
C GLU A 61 -4.91 1.00 -39.01
N THR A 62 -4.09 -0.02 -38.83
CA THR A 62 -4.18 -1.27 -39.57
C THR A 62 -4.99 -2.32 -38.80
N PRO A 63 -5.93 -3.03 -39.47
CA PRO A 63 -6.65 -4.13 -38.84
C PRO A 63 -5.73 -5.33 -38.53
N PRO A 64 -6.10 -6.19 -37.58
CA PRO A 64 -5.37 -7.43 -37.32
C PRO A 64 -5.48 -8.38 -38.52
N LYS A 65 -4.43 -9.18 -38.76
CA LYS A 65 -4.35 -10.09 -39.93
C LYS A 65 -5.17 -11.37 -39.73
N ASP A 66 -5.22 -11.89 -38.52
CA ASP A 66 -5.69 -13.25 -38.25
C ASP A 66 -7.19 -13.34 -37.94
N TYR A 67 -7.87 -12.21 -37.72
CA TYR A 67 -9.29 -12.18 -37.36
C TYR A 67 -9.94 -10.83 -37.64
N GLN A 68 -11.27 -10.81 -37.65
CA GLN A 68 -12.04 -9.57 -37.74
C GLN A 68 -12.17 -8.90 -36.37
N ALA A 69 -11.59 -7.70 -36.21
CA ALA A 69 -11.69 -6.94 -34.97
C ALA A 69 -13.14 -6.53 -34.67
N ARG A 70 -13.61 -6.90 -33.47
CA ARG A 70 -14.90 -6.42 -32.94
C ARG A 70 -14.78 -4.98 -32.45
N TYR A 71 -15.89 -4.26 -32.39
CA TYR A 71 -15.92 -2.91 -31.82
C TYR A 71 -15.76 -2.94 -30.30
N ILE A 72 -15.08 -1.94 -29.76
CA ILE A 72 -15.17 -1.60 -28.33
C ILE A 72 -16.57 -1.08 -27.99
N PHE A 73 -16.98 -1.22 -26.74
CA PHE A 73 -18.27 -0.68 -26.28
C PHE A 73 -18.16 0.78 -25.86
N ASP A 74 -17.16 1.10 -25.03
CA ASP A 74 -17.00 2.44 -24.45
C ASP A 74 -15.61 2.64 -23.82
N ILE A 75 -15.21 3.89 -23.62
CA ILE A 75 -14.01 4.27 -22.86
C ILE A 75 -14.45 4.58 -21.42
N LEU A 76 -13.77 3.98 -20.45
CA LEU A 76 -14.20 4.01 -19.05
C LEU A 76 -13.61 5.17 -18.25
N ASP A 77 -12.62 5.87 -18.82
CA ASP A 77 -11.84 6.89 -18.14
C ASP A 77 -11.77 8.19 -18.95
N ASN A 78 -12.00 9.32 -18.27
CA ASN A 78 -11.82 10.65 -18.86
C ASN A 78 -10.34 10.98 -19.08
N GLU A 79 -9.48 10.58 -18.12
CA GLU A 79 -8.04 10.80 -18.12
C GLU A 79 -7.29 9.46 -18.20
N THR A 80 -6.02 9.49 -18.58
CA THR A 80 -5.16 8.28 -18.52
C THR A 80 -5.00 7.86 -17.07
N ILE A 81 -5.17 6.58 -16.77
CA ILE A 81 -4.97 6.08 -15.39
C ILE A 81 -3.63 5.37 -15.22
N VAL A 82 -2.98 5.01 -16.32
CA VAL A 82 -1.67 4.35 -16.36
C VAL A 82 -0.71 5.19 -17.18
N HIS A 83 0.47 5.48 -16.64
CA HIS A 83 1.50 6.21 -17.35
C HIS A 83 2.27 5.30 -18.34
N PRO A 84 2.83 5.84 -19.43
CA PRO A 84 3.60 5.06 -20.41
C PRO A 84 4.71 4.20 -19.77
N PHE A 85 5.42 4.74 -18.79
CA PHE A 85 6.46 3.99 -18.09
C PHE A 85 5.93 2.76 -17.32
N GLN A 86 4.70 2.80 -16.79
CA GLN A 86 4.13 1.61 -16.14
C GLN A 86 3.93 0.48 -17.15
N LEU A 87 3.52 0.80 -18.38
CA LEU A 87 3.41 -0.20 -19.45
C LEU A 87 4.78 -0.80 -19.78
N GLU A 88 5.82 0.03 -19.92
CA GLU A 88 7.20 -0.43 -20.13
C GLU A 88 7.68 -1.35 -18.99
N LEU A 89 7.42 -0.94 -17.75
CA LEU A 89 7.72 -1.74 -16.56
C LEU A 89 7.00 -3.09 -16.62
N TRP A 90 5.72 -3.12 -16.99
CA TRP A 90 4.96 -4.37 -17.02
C TRP A 90 5.43 -5.31 -18.12
N VAL A 91 5.82 -4.77 -19.29
CA VAL A 91 6.44 -5.54 -20.37
C VAL A 91 7.78 -6.13 -19.91
N TRP A 92 8.62 -5.32 -19.25
CA TRP A 92 9.88 -5.82 -18.69
C TRP A 92 9.64 -6.91 -17.65
N MET A 93 8.70 -6.71 -16.72
CA MET A 93 8.36 -7.71 -15.70
C MET A 93 7.86 -9.01 -16.31
N ALA A 94 6.98 -8.94 -17.31
CA ALA A 94 6.47 -10.10 -18.04
C ALA A 94 7.60 -10.90 -18.68
N SER A 95 8.52 -10.20 -19.36
CA SER A 95 9.68 -10.81 -20.01
C SER A 95 10.68 -11.40 -18.99
N TYR A 96 11.10 -10.61 -18.00
CA TYR A 96 12.14 -10.98 -17.05
C TYR A 96 11.69 -12.10 -16.09
N TYR A 97 10.44 -12.06 -15.61
CA TYR A 97 9.88 -13.08 -14.72
C TYR A 97 9.15 -14.20 -15.47
N MET A 98 9.23 -14.23 -16.81
CA MET A 98 8.64 -15.26 -17.66
C MET A 98 7.16 -15.53 -17.35
N THR A 99 6.37 -14.46 -17.34
CA THR A 99 4.94 -14.48 -17.02
C THR A 99 4.14 -13.71 -18.05
N SER A 100 2.82 -13.87 -18.06
CA SER A 100 1.98 -13.18 -19.04
C SER A 100 1.78 -11.72 -18.64
N LEU A 101 1.76 -10.84 -19.64
CA LEU A 101 1.55 -9.40 -19.44
C LEU A 101 0.19 -9.14 -18.75
N GLY A 102 -0.83 -9.95 -19.05
CA GLY A 102 -2.14 -9.84 -18.38
C GLY A 102 -2.09 -10.20 -16.90
N LEU A 103 -1.22 -11.11 -16.44
CA LEU A 103 -1.01 -11.38 -15.01
C LEU A 103 -0.27 -10.24 -14.32
N VAL A 104 0.70 -9.60 -15.01
CA VAL A 104 1.35 -8.39 -14.48
C VAL A 104 0.35 -7.26 -14.32
N TYR A 105 -0.47 -7.00 -15.35
CA TYR A 105 -1.54 -6.02 -15.30
C TYR A 105 -2.54 -6.31 -14.19
N ASN A 106 -2.94 -7.58 -14.03
CA ASN A 106 -3.84 -7.97 -12.96
C ASN A 106 -3.24 -7.71 -11.57
N ALA A 107 -1.94 -7.97 -11.37
CA ALA A 107 -1.27 -7.67 -10.11
C ALA A 107 -1.06 -6.17 -9.87
N ALA A 108 -0.84 -5.39 -10.93
CA ALA A 108 -0.52 -3.97 -10.84
C ALA A 108 -1.74 -3.08 -10.58
N MET A 109 -2.91 -3.46 -11.11
CA MET A 109 -4.12 -2.64 -11.01
C MET A 109 -5.00 -3.00 -9.81
N PRO A 110 -5.54 -2.00 -9.08
CA PRO A 110 -6.59 -2.21 -8.08
C PRO A 110 -7.79 -2.97 -8.63
N ALA A 111 -8.40 -3.85 -7.83
CA ALA A 111 -9.54 -4.67 -8.26
C ALA A 111 -10.76 -3.83 -8.65
N GLY A 112 -11.03 -2.73 -7.94
CA GLY A 112 -12.10 -1.79 -8.31
C GLY A 112 -11.95 -1.14 -9.69
N LEU A 113 -10.75 -1.15 -10.27
CA LEU A 113 -10.51 -0.68 -11.65
C LEU A 113 -10.60 -1.81 -12.69
N LYS A 114 -10.68 -3.07 -12.26
CA LYS A 114 -10.78 -4.26 -13.12
C LYS A 114 -12.22 -4.78 -13.04
N LEU A 115 -13.13 -4.16 -13.79
CA LEU A 115 -14.53 -4.62 -13.85
C LEU A 115 -14.64 -5.88 -14.73
N GLU A 116 -15.03 -7.01 -14.14
CA GLU A 116 -15.28 -8.28 -14.85
C GLU A 116 -16.78 -8.55 -15.01
N GLY A 117 -17.22 -9.03 -16.18
CA GLY A 117 -18.65 -9.23 -16.48
C GLY A 117 -19.41 -10.23 -15.58
N GLU A 118 -18.70 -11.11 -14.87
CA GLU A 118 -19.28 -12.05 -13.89
C GLU A 118 -19.36 -11.47 -12.47
N SER A 119 -18.69 -10.33 -12.22
CA SER A 119 -18.74 -9.67 -10.91
C SER A 119 -20.19 -9.32 -10.57
N LYS A 120 -20.58 -9.65 -9.34
CA LYS A 120 -21.90 -9.31 -8.81
C LYS A 120 -21.83 -7.95 -8.17
N LEU A 121 -22.75 -7.07 -8.54
CA LEU A 121 -22.96 -5.77 -7.94
C LEU A 121 -23.91 -5.93 -6.77
N ILE A 122 -23.59 -5.26 -5.66
CA ILE A 122 -24.47 -5.08 -4.51
C ILE A 122 -24.55 -3.59 -4.17
N LEU A 123 -25.62 -3.17 -3.50
CA LEU A 123 -25.65 -1.84 -2.89
C LEU A 123 -24.60 -1.76 -1.78
N ASN A 124 -23.88 -0.64 -1.72
CA ASN A 124 -23.07 -0.35 -0.56
C ASN A 124 -24.01 -0.08 0.63
N PRO A 125 -23.99 -0.86 1.73
CA PRO A 125 -24.90 -0.64 2.85
C PRO A 125 -24.75 0.75 3.50
N ASP A 126 -23.61 1.41 3.28
CA ASP A 126 -23.27 2.70 3.86
C ASP A 126 -23.38 3.88 2.87
N TYR A 127 -24.00 3.71 1.69
CA TYR A 127 -24.11 4.83 0.72
C TYR A 127 -25.14 5.89 1.17
N GLU A 128 -24.81 7.17 0.97
CA GLU A 128 -25.71 8.28 1.26
C GLU A 128 -26.61 8.64 0.05
N PRO A 129 -27.93 8.84 0.24
CA PRO A 129 -28.86 9.15 -0.85
C PRO A 129 -28.72 10.55 -1.48
N SER A 130 -27.82 11.39 -0.98
CA SER A 130 -27.69 12.82 -1.33
C SER A 130 -26.81 13.11 -2.56
N LEU A 131 -26.28 12.08 -3.22
CA LEU A 131 -25.38 12.23 -4.37
C LEU A 131 -26.16 12.54 -5.66
N GLU A 132 -25.66 13.50 -6.46
CA GLU A 132 -26.18 13.72 -7.81
C GLU A 132 -25.88 12.51 -8.71
N LEU A 133 -26.93 11.90 -9.26
CA LEU A 133 -26.85 10.72 -10.12
C LEU A 133 -27.34 11.04 -11.53
N ASP A 134 -26.66 10.48 -12.54
CA ASP A 134 -27.16 10.44 -13.91
C ASP A 134 -28.48 9.63 -13.97
N PRO A 135 -29.41 9.93 -14.89
CA PRO A 135 -30.65 9.16 -15.02
C PRO A 135 -30.45 7.64 -15.14
N ASN A 136 -29.40 7.20 -15.85
CA ASN A 136 -29.07 5.79 -15.99
C ASN A 136 -28.40 5.21 -14.74
N GLU A 137 -27.63 6.02 -14.00
CA GLU A 137 -27.10 5.64 -12.68
C GLU A 137 -28.26 5.41 -11.70
N PHE A 138 -29.25 6.30 -11.69
CA PHE A 138 -30.45 6.16 -10.87
C PHE A 138 -31.21 4.87 -11.19
N ILE A 139 -31.48 4.60 -12.47
CA ILE A 139 -32.20 3.37 -12.89
C ILE A 139 -31.43 2.12 -12.47
N LEU A 140 -30.10 2.09 -12.67
CA LEU A 140 -29.26 0.97 -12.25
C LEU A 140 -29.31 0.77 -10.72
N LEU A 141 -29.26 1.85 -9.96
CA LEU A 141 -29.30 1.84 -8.50
C LEU A 141 -30.66 1.39 -7.95
N GLU A 142 -31.78 1.85 -8.54
CA GLU A 142 -33.13 1.37 -8.20
C GLU A 142 -33.31 -0.12 -8.55
N THR A 143 -32.77 -0.56 -9.67
CA THR A 143 -32.80 -1.99 -10.05
C THR A 143 -32.03 -2.85 -9.05
N LEU A 144 -30.90 -2.34 -8.53
CA LEU A 144 -30.12 -2.95 -7.45
C LEU A 144 -30.80 -2.87 -6.07
N LYS A 145 -31.66 -1.87 -5.81
CA LYS A 145 -32.53 -1.88 -4.62
C LYS A 145 -33.58 -2.97 -4.69
N ALA A 146 -34.17 -3.16 -5.87
CA ALA A 146 -35.16 -4.21 -6.10
C ALA A 146 -34.56 -5.62 -6.08
N ASN A 147 -33.30 -5.77 -6.50
CA ASN A 147 -32.60 -7.05 -6.56
C ASN A 147 -31.37 -7.03 -5.65
N LYS A 148 -31.37 -7.83 -4.57
CA LYS A 148 -30.28 -7.90 -3.57
C LYS A 148 -28.87 -7.98 -4.17
N GLU A 149 -28.71 -8.65 -5.31
CA GLU A 149 -27.47 -8.68 -6.10
C GLU A 149 -27.81 -8.84 -7.59
N ILE A 150 -26.99 -8.25 -8.47
CA ILE A 150 -27.12 -8.37 -9.93
C ILE A 150 -25.74 -8.54 -10.55
N SER A 151 -25.53 -9.51 -11.45
CA SER A 151 -24.28 -9.57 -12.23
C SER A 151 -24.23 -8.48 -13.30
N ILE A 152 -23.04 -8.03 -13.68
CA ILE A 152 -22.92 -7.00 -14.73
C ILE A 152 -23.63 -7.44 -16.03
N ALA A 153 -23.56 -8.73 -16.39
CA ALA A 153 -24.29 -9.29 -17.52
C ALA A 153 -25.83 -9.17 -17.38
N GLN A 154 -26.38 -9.42 -16.19
CA GLN A 154 -27.81 -9.27 -15.92
C GLN A 154 -28.24 -7.80 -15.98
N ALA A 155 -27.44 -6.90 -15.39
CA ALA A 155 -27.71 -5.47 -15.44
C ALA A 155 -27.75 -4.97 -16.90
N SER A 156 -26.81 -5.43 -17.74
CA SER A 156 -26.76 -5.09 -19.16
C SER A 156 -28.01 -5.58 -19.91
N SER A 157 -28.44 -6.82 -19.65
CA SER A 157 -29.64 -7.41 -20.26
C SER A 157 -30.94 -6.73 -19.80
N LEU A 158 -31.05 -6.36 -18.52
CA LEU A 158 -32.25 -5.76 -17.93
C LEU A 158 -32.46 -4.32 -18.42
N LEU A 159 -31.38 -3.54 -18.44
CA LEU A 159 -31.46 -2.10 -18.72
C LEU A 159 -31.29 -1.79 -20.22
N LYS A 160 -30.80 -2.75 -21.02
CA LYS A 160 -30.51 -2.60 -22.47
C LYS A 160 -29.63 -1.39 -22.78
N LEU A 161 -28.83 -0.94 -21.82
CA LEU A 161 -27.91 0.19 -21.95
C LEU A 161 -26.60 -0.28 -22.61
N LYS A 162 -26.24 0.34 -23.74
CA LYS A 162 -24.98 0.03 -24.45
C LYS A 162 -23.73 0.40 -23.63
N GLN A 163 -23.82 1.39 -22.74
CA GLN A 163 -22.71 1.92 -21.92
C GLN A 163 -22.85 1.58 -20.43
N ILE A 164 -23.44 0.43 -20.07
CA ILE A 164 -23.72 0.13 -18.66
C ILE A 164 -22.48 0.16 -17.75
N HIS A 165 -21.31 -0.20 -18.29
CA HIS A 165 -20.05 -0.21 -17.55
C HIS A 165 -19.60 1.17 -17.08
N LYS A 166 -19.90 2.23 -17.85
CA LYS A 166 -19.65 3.62 -17.45
C LYS A 166 -20.41 3.97 -16.18
N TYR A 167 -21.70 3.64 -16.13
CA TYR A 167 -22.56 3.91 -14.98
C TYR A 167 -22.20 3.04 -13.78
N ILE A 168 -21.86 1.76 -13.99
CA ILE A 168 -21.35 0.88 -12.92
C ILE A 168 -20.06 1.46 -12.33
N HIS A 169 -19.11 1.85 -13.18
CA HIS A 169 -17.85 2.43 -12.74
C HIS A 169 -18.07 3.74 -11.96
N SER A 170 -18.93 4.62 -12.46
CA SER A 170 -19.28 5.86 -11.79
C SER A 170 -19.94 5.62 -10.42
N LEU A 171 -20.95 4.74 -10.35
CA LEU A 171 -21.60 4.38 -9.08
C LEU A 171 -20.63 3.74 -8.09
N TYR A 172 -19.67 2.93 -8.56
CA TYR A 172 -18.64 2.33 -7.72
C TYR A 172 -17.71 3.41 -7.14
N LEU A 173 -17.26 4.36 -7.97
CA LEU A 173 -16.44 5.50 -7.53
C LEU A 173 -17.18 6.45 -6.57
N LYS A 174 -18.49 6.64 -6.78
CA LYS A 174 -19.36 7.40 -5.88
C LYS A 174 -19.67 6.64 -4.58
N GLY A 175 -19.19 5.40 -4.44
CA GLY A 175 -19.43 4.57 -3.27
C GLY A 175 -20.87 4.08 -3.15
N CYS A 176 -21.69 4.15 -4.21
CA CYS A 176 -23.08 3.71 -4.18
C CYS A 176 -23.24 2.19 -4.25
N ILE A 177 -22.30 1.52 -4.92
CA ILE A 177 -22.31 0.07 -5.15
C ILE A 177 -20.95 -0.53 -4.82
N LEU A 178 -20.93 -1.82 -4.46
CA LEU A 178 -19.72 -2.61 -4.24
C LEU A 178 -19.73 -3.85 -5.14
N LEU A 179 -18.56 -4.43 -5.38
CA LEU A 179 -18.48 -5.78 -5.95
C LEU A 179 -18.69 -6.78 -4.80
N LYS A 180 -19.44 -7.85 -5.03
CA LYS A 180 -19.73 -8.86 -3.99
C LYS A 180 -18.47 -9.49 -3.40
N GLU A 181 -17.40 -9.55 -4.18
CA GLU A 181 -16.07 -10.02 -3.75
C GLU A 181 -15.44 -9.09 -2.69
N ASP A 182 -15.84 -7.81 -2.64
CA ASP A 182 -15.40 -6.83 -1.67
C ASP A 182 -16.00 -7.06 -0.27
N ILE A 183 -17.08 -7.86 -0.14
CA ILE A 183 -17.81 -8.08 1.13
C ILE A 183 -16.97 -8.85 2.16
N ASN A 184 -15.96 -9.61 1.71
CA ASN A 184 -15.05 -10.30 2.64
C ASN A 184 -14.06 -9.35 3.33
N GLU A 185 -14.01 -8.09 2.93
CA GLU A 185 -13.25 -7.01 3.58
C GLU A 185 -14.24 -5.96 4.09
N VAL A 186 -15.06 -6.33 5.08
CA VAL A 186 -16.01 -5.39 5.69
C VAL A 186 -15.24 -4.27 6.40
N TYR A 187 -15.25 -3.12 5.75
CA TYR A 187 -14.88 -1.86 6.33
C TYR A 187 -16.11 -0.97 6.50
N LYS A 188 -16.28 -0.43 7.71
CA LYS A 188 -17.30 0.59 8.01
C LYS A 188 -16.67 1.98 7.83
N PRO A 189 -17.24 2.86 6.99
CA PRO A 189 -16.88 4.27 6.95
C PRO A 189 -17.03 4.89 8.35
N LYS A 190 -16.01 5.61 8.83
CA LYS A 190 -16.08 6.31 10.11
C LYS A 190 -16.77 7.66 9.85
N VAL A 191 -18.09 7.66 9.88
CA VAL A 191 -18.89 8.89 9.94
C VAL A 191 -18.62 9.53 11.30
N VAL A 192 -18.18 10.78 11.29
CA VAL A 192 -17.88 11.53 12.51
C VAL A 192 -18.89 12.67 12.64
N ASN A 193 -19.52 12.76 13.81
CA ASN A 193 -20.44 13.84 14.13
C ASN A 193 -19.66 15.01 14.71
N TYR A 194 -19.69 16.16 14.04
CA TYR A 194 -19.15 17.42 14.53
C TYR A 194 -20.26 18.23 15.22
N ILE A 195 -19.87 18.96 16.25
CA ILE A 195 -20.72 19.82 17.07
C ILE A 195 -20.20 21.25 16.95
N THR A 196 -21.11 22.19 16.67
CA THR A 196 -20.87 23.64 16.73
C THR A 196 -21.93 24.31 17.60
N ILE A 197 -21.66 25.50 18.13
CA ILE A 197 -22.70 26.33 18.77
C ILE A 197 -23.54 26.98 17.65
N ASN A 198 -24.86 26.91 17.77
CA ASN A 198 -25.76 27.51 16.80
C ASN A 198 -25.46 29.02 16.66
N PRO A 199 -25.20 29.53 15.43
CA PRO A 199 -24.90 30.95 15.18
C PRO A 199 -25.85 31.94 15.84
N ASP A 200 -27.14 31.58 15.95
CA ASP A 200 -28.16 32.46 16.53
C ASP A 200 -27.90 32.79 17.99
N VAL A 201 -27.30 31.86 18.75
CA VAL A 201 -26.99 32.00 20.19
C VAL A 201 -25.56 32.48 20.47
N GLN A 202 -24.72 32.71 19.45
CA GLN A 202 -23.32 33.12 19.63
C GLN A 202 -23.13 34.57 20.08
N ASN A 203 -24.19 35.39 20.14
CA ASN A 203 -24.11 36.78 20.61
C ASN A 203 -24.12 36.86 22.14
N ASP A 204 -23.26 37.68 22.74
CA ASP A 204 -23.10 37.92 24.17
C ASP A 204 -24.41 38.06 24.96
N LYS A 205 -25.41 38.74 24.39
CA LYS A 205 -26.72 38.90 25.06
C LYS A 205 -27.48 37.59 25.19
N GLN A 206 -27.48 36.75 24.15
CA GLN A 206 -28.19 35.48 24.17
C GLN A 206 -27.42 34.42 24.93
N LEU A 207 -26.10 34.44 24.84
CA LEU A 207 -25.23 33.57 25.61
C LEU A 207 -25.47 33.78 27.12
N ASN A 208 -25.47 35.03 27.60
CA ASN A 208 -25.71 35.32 29.02
C ASN A 208 -27.08 34.82 29.53
N VAL A 209 -28.14 34.97 28.73
CA VAL A 209 -29.47 34.42 29.07
C VAL A 209 -29.43 32.89 29.15
N LEU A 210 -28.75 32.25 28.19
CA LEU A 210 -28.59 30.80 28.17
C LEU A 210 -27.77 30.29 29.38
N PHE A 211 -26.71 31.01 29.77
CA PHE A 211 -25.93 30.72 30.96
C PHE A 211 -26.80 30.75 32.23
N ASP A 212 -27.57 31.83 32.42
CA ASP A 212 -28.47 31.99 33.57
C ASP A 212 -29.57 30.91 33.63
N GLU A 213 -30.09 30.48 32.48
CA GLU A 213 -31.11 29.43 32.39
C GLU A 213 -30.54 28.04 32.71
N LEU A 214 -29.37 27.72 32.16
CA LEU A 214 -28.72 26.42 32.36
C LEU A 214 -28.16 26.28 33.78
N GLU A 215 -27.67 27.35 34.41
CA GLU A 215 -27.19 27.35 35.78
C GLU A 215 -28.27 26.95 36.79
N LYS A 216 -29.50 27.44 36.58
CA LYS A 216 -30.64 27.19 37.48
C LYS A 216 -31.21 25.78 37.39
N ARG A 217 -31.19 25.17 36.20
CA ARG A 217 -31.98 23.94 35.93
C ARG A 217 -31.22 22.78 35.28
N ALA A 218 -30.01 23.02 34.76
CA ALA A 218 -29.31 22.03 33.93
C ALA A 218 -27.77 22.11 34.03
N LYS A 219 -27.23 21.94 35.25
CA LYS A 219 -25.78 22.05 35.55
C LYS A 219 -24.86 21.21 34.64
N LYS A 220 -25.28 20.01 34.22
CA LYS A 220 -24.50 19.15 33.30
C LYS A 220 -24.49 19.67 31.85
N GLN A 221 -25.54 20.37 31.43
CA GLN A 221 -25.59 21.03 30.12
C GLN A 221 -24.74 22.30 30.14
N LEU A 222 -24.79 23.07 31.23
CA LEU A 222 -23.90 24.22 31.44
C LEU A 222 -22.43 23.81 31.38
N GLN A 223 -22.05 22.73 32.07
CA GLN A 223 -20.69 22.18 32.02
C GLN A 223 -20.28 21.79 30.58
N ALA A 224 -21.16 21.17 29.81
CA ALA A 224 -20.88 20.81 28.42
C ALA A 224 -20.63 22.04 27.52
N LEU A 225 -21.44 23.08 27.68
CA LEU A 225 -21.30 24.33 26.95
C LEU A 225 -20.00 25.07 27.33
N MET A 226 -19.69 25.15 28.63
CA MET A 226 -18.45 25.78 29.13
C MET A 226 -17.20 25.05 28.66
N THR A 227 -17.18 23.71 28.75
CA THR A 227 -16.06 22.88 28.28
C THR A 227 -15.85 23.05 26.78
N PHE A 228 -16.94 23.14 26.00
CA PHE A 228 -16.85 23.40 24.56
C PHE A 228 -16.18 24.76 24.29
N ILE A 229 -16.71 25.84 24.88
CA ILE A 229 -16.20 27.20 24.68
C ILE A 229 -14.73 27.33 25.12
N ALA A 230 -14.37 26.74 26.26
CA ALA A 230 -13.00 26.82 26.79
C ALA A 230 -11.96 26.08 25.94
N LYS A 231 -12.36 25.03 25.20
CA LYS A 231 -11.45 24.20 24.39
C LYS A 231 -11.46 24.55 22.91
N TYR A 232 -12.61 24.91 22.37
CA TYR A 232 -12.84 25.04 20.94
C TYR A 232 -13.27 26.45 20.52
N SER A 233 -13.46 27.39 21.45
CA SER A 233 -14.04 28.73 21.22
C SER A 233 -15.53 28.74 20.87
N ILE A 234 -16.16 29.92 20.94
CA ILE A 234 -17.60 30.10 20.65
C ILE A 234 -17.93 29.76 19.18
N THR A 235 -17.00 30.04 18.27
CA THR A 235 -17.17 29.84 16.82
C THR A 235 -16.52 28.56 16.30
N GLY A 236 -15.91 27.76 17.16
CA GLY A 236 -15.20 26.56 16.73
C GLY A 236 -16.11 25.33 16.61
N GLU A 237 -15.47 24.23 16.23
CA GLU A 237 -16.10 22.92 16.05
C GLU A 237 -15.39 21.87 16.88
N ALA A 238 -16.14 20.86 17.36
CA ALA A 238 -15.58 19.72 18.07
C ALA A 238 -16.18 18.42 17.55
N GLU A 239 -15.37 17.37 17.42
CA GLU A 239 -15.90 16.01 17.25
C GLU A 239 -16.67 15.62 18.53
N LYS A 240 -17.91 15.14 18.37
CA LYS A 240 -18.79 14.75 19.47
C LYS A 240 -18.13 13.73 20.42
N THR A 241 -17.33 12.81 19.87
CA THR A 241 -16.60 11.81 20.66
C THR A 241 -15.44 12.41 21.46
N GLU A 242 -14.72 13.39 20.92
CA GLU A 242 -13.65 14.11 21.62
C GLU A 242 -14.22 14.99 22.72
N LEU A 243 -15.33 15.69 22.46
CA LEU A 243 -16.03 16.48 23.47
C LEU A 243 -16.49 15.59 24.64
N ALA A 244 -16.99 14.38 24.36
CA ALA A 244 -17.43 13.43 25.39
C ALA A 244 -16.28 12.88 26.27
N LYS A 245 -15.01 12.93 25.82
CA LYS A 245 -13.86 12.49 26.62
C LYS A 245 -13.52 13.43 27.78
N HIS A 246 -14.08 14.63 27.80
CA HIS A 246 -13.85 15.62 28.85
C HIS A 246 -14.84 15.51 30.02
N ASP A 247 -15.12 14.28 30.48
CA ASP A 247 -16.11 13.97 31.55
C ASP A 247 -17.54 14.47 31.27
N LEU A 248 -17.91 14.56 29.99
CA LEU A 248 -19.25 14.96 29.56
C LEU A 248 -20.08 13.75 29.16
N THR A 249 -21.36 13.73 29.57
CA THR A 249 -22.27 12.67 29.13
C THR A 249 -22.85 13.00 27.75
N ASN A 250 -22.96 11.99 26.87
CA ASN A 250 -23.65 12.13 25.59
C ASN A 250 -25.09 12.65 25.73
N SER A 251 -25.75 12.36 26.86
CA SER A 251 -27.08 12.89 27.19
C SER A 251 -27.08 14.42 27.36
N ALA A 252 -26.04 15.00 27.95
CA ALA A 252 -25.95 16.46 28.09
C ALA A 252 -25.69 17.14 26.73
N ILE A 253 -24.84 16.54 25.89
CA ILE A 253 -24.56 17.03 24.52
C ILE A 253 -25.82 16.93 23.67
N ASN A 254 -26.54 15.79 23.69
CA ASN A 254 -27.79 15.62 22.95
C ASN A 254 -28.87 16.58 23.40
N ALA A 255 -29.02 16.82 24.71
CA ALA A 255 -30.01 17.77 25.21
C ALA A 255 -29.74 19.23 24.78
N LEU A 256 -28.47 19.59 24.55
CA LEU A 256 -28.10 20.89 23.96
C LEU A 256 -28.39 20.94 22.45
N ILE A 257 -28.28 19.81 21.75
CA ILE A 257 -28.70 19.69 20.34
C ILE A 257 -30.23 19.84 20.24
N ASP A 258 -30.99 19.15 21.09
CA ASP A 258 -32.45 19.21 21.10
C ASP A 258 -32.99 20.62 21.43
N LYS A 259 -32.24 21.38 22.24
CA LYS A 259 -32.55 22.78 22.57
C LYS A 259 -32.11 23.79 21.49
N GLY A 260 -31.50 23.32 20.40
CA GLY A 260 -30.99 24.18 19.34
C GLY A 260 -29.77 25.02 19.74
N VAL A 261 -29.10 24.68 20.84
CA VAL A 261 -27.87 25.35 21.29
C VAL A 261 -26.65 24.80 20.55
N PHE A 262 -26.60 23.48 20.40
CA PHE A 262 -25.61 22.82 19.55
C PHE A 262 -26.24 22.41 18.22
N VAL A 263 -25.48 22.55 17.14
CA VAL A 263 -25.82 22.01 15.83
C VAL A 263 -24.91 20.81 15.57
N GLN A 264 -25.49 19.69 15.15
CA GLN A 264 -24.74 18.50 14.77
C GLN A 264 -24.68 18.39 13.25
N GLU A 265 -23.47 18.26 12.72
CA GLU A 265 -23.24 17.99 11.30
C GLU A 265 -22.49 16.66 11.15
N SER A 266 -23.03 15.75 10.35
CA SER A 266 -22.35 14.50 10.01
C SER A 266 -21.40 14.78 8.85
N ARG A 267 -20.09 14.58 9.05
CA ARG A 267 -19.10 14.73 7.99
C ARG A 267 -18.35 13.42 7.76
N THR A 268 -18.17 13.08 6.48
CA THR A 268 -17.31 11.97 6.07
C THR A 268 -15.85 12.43 6.20
N LYS A 269 -15.18 12.00 7.28
CA LYS A 269 -13.77 12.33 7.46
C LYS A 269 -12.94 11.46 6.50
N SER A 270 -12.28 12.08 5.51
CA SER A 270 -11.19 11.42 4.78
C SER A 270 -10.13 10.98 5.79
N ARG A 271 -9.74 9.71 5.73
CA ARG A 271 -8.78 9.12 6.69
C ARG A 271 -7.33 9.46 6.38
N LEU A 272 -7.09 10.32 5.40
CA LEU A 272 -5.86 11.08 5.29
C LEU A 272 -5.84 12.08 6.45
N ASN A 273 -5.46 11.61 7.65
CA ASN A 273 -5.33 12.44 8.84
C ASN A 273 -4.14 13.37 8.66
N TYR A 274 -4.40 14.58 8.16
CA TYR A 274 -3.40 15.62 8.07
C TYR A 274 -3.07 16.14 9.48
N SER A 275 -1.85 15.87 9.93
CA SER A 275 -1.27 16.55 11.07
C SER A 275 -0.74 17.90 10.58
N GLU A 276 -1.32 19.02 11.05
CA GLU A 276 -0.80 20.36 10.75
C GLU A 276 0.52 20.66 11.49
N ASN A 277 0.77 20.00 12.62
CA ASN A 277 2.03 20.17 13.37
C ASN A 277 3.11 19.23 12.81
N ARG A 278 4.12 19.81 12.15
CA ARG A 278 5.31 19.10 11.68
C ARG A 278 6.43 19.18 12.71
N GLU A 279 6.93 18.04 13.15
CA GLU A 279 8.15 17.96 13.97
C GLU A 279 9.38 18.13 13.08
N ALA A 280 10.42 18.80 13.59
CA ALA A 280 11.69 18.93 12.87
C ALA A 280 12.41 17.58 12.83
N ILE A 281 13.03 17.27 11.70
CA ILE A 281 13.87 16.07 11.55
C ILE A 281 15.13 16.26 12.39
N GLU A 282 15.48 15.24 13.17
CA GLU A 282 16.67 15.22 14.01
C GLU A 282 17.96 15.36 13.18
N ALA A 283 18.95 16.07 13.72
CA ALA A 283 20.25 16.24 13.06
C ALA A 283 21.01 14.90 12.96
N LEU A 284 21.86 14.77 11.95
CA LEU A 284 22.71 13.59 11.76
C LEU A 284 23.93 13.66 12.69
N GLU A 285 24.35 12.52 13.24
CA GLU A 285 25.64 12.38 13.92
C GLU A 285 26.80 12.33 12.90
N THR A 286 28.04 12.54 13.33
CA THR A 286 29.22 12.59 12.43
C THR A 286 29.36 11.35 11.53
N GLU A 287 29.13 10.14 12.05
CA GLU A 287 29.19 8.91 11.23
C GLU A 287 28.04 8.83 10.21
N GLN A 288 26.87 9.36 10.58
CA GLN A 288 25.70 9.43 9.70
C GLN A 288 25.88 10.48 8.60
N GLU A 289 26.53 11.62 8.91
CA GLU A 289 26.87 12.65 7.93
C GLU A 289 27.83 12.13 6.86
N GLU A 290 28.87 11.39 7.26
CA GLU A 290 29.81 10.77 6.32
C GLU A 290 29.12 9.74 5.42
N ALA A 291 28.32 8.85 6.01
CA ALA A 291 27.54 7.87 5.24
C ALA A 291 26.55 8.55 4.28
N TYR A 292 25.89 9.62 4.74
CA TYR A 292 24.99 10.42 3.93
C TYR A 292 25.73 11.10 2.76
N HIS A 293 26.91 11.68 2.98
CA HIS A 293 27.71 12.28 1.91
C HIS A 293 28.15 11.23 0.86
N GLN A 294 28.54 10.03 1.30
CA GLN A 294 28.85 8.92 0.39
C GLN A 294 27.63 8.51 -0.46
N ILE A 295 26.44 8.49 0.13
CA ILE A 295 25.19 8.23 -0.59
C ILE A 295 24.92 9.34 -1.61
N GLN A 296 25.11 10.61 -1.26
CA GLN A 296 24.92 11.73 -2.18
C GLN A 296 25.88 11.68 -3.37
N LEU A 297 27.16 11.37 -3.13
CA LEU A 297 28.13 11.17 -4.21
C LEU A 297 27.72 10.03 -5.15
N ALA A 298 27.23 8.92 -4.59
CA ALA A 298 26.71 7.81 -5.40
C ALA A 298 25.52 8.23 -6.28
N PHE A 299 24.63 9.05 -5.74
CA PHE A 299 23.48 9.59 -6.48
C PHE A 299 23.88 10.54 -7.61
N LEU A 300 24.92 11.37 -7.41
CA LEU A 300 25.48 12.19 -8.48
C LEU A 300 26.04 11.32 -9.63
N ASP A 301 26.64 10.18 -9.30
CA ASP A 301 27.12 9.18 -10.26
C ASP A 301 26.01 8.29 -10.83
N GLN A 302 24.74 8.51 -10.48
CA GLN A 302 23.59 7.65 -10.82
C GLN A 302 23.77 6.17 -10.42
N LYS A 303 24.49 5.93 -9.32
CA LYS A 303 24.73 4.59 -8.78
C LYS A 303 23.77 4.28 -7.62
N PRO A 304 23.23 3.05 -7.54
CA PRO A 304 22.57 2.58 -6.33
C PRO A 304 23.51 2.65 -5.13
N ALA A 305 22.98 2.96 -3.95
CA ALA A 305 23.73 2.95 -2.71
C ALA A 305 23.20 1.88 -1.75
N LEU A 306 24.10 1.14 -1.10
CA LEU A 306 23.82 0.23 0.00
C LEU A 306 24.25 0.88 1.30
N LEU A 307 23.29 1.18 2.18
CA LEU A 307 23.53 1.61 3.56
C LEU A 307 23.57 0.38 4.47
N PHE A 308 24.77 -0.05 4.81
CA PHE A 308 25.02 -1.16 5.73
C PHE A 308 25.25 -0.62 7.14
N GLY A 309 24.23 -0.68 7.98
CA GLY A 309 24.29 -0.14 9.34
C GLY A 309 23.71 -1.08 10.38
N VAL A 310 24.49 -1.39 11.43
CA VAL A 310 24.07 -2.29 12.54
C VAL A 310 22.73 -1.85 13.13
N THR A 311 21.95 -2.78 13.70
CA THR A 311 20.66 -2.44 14.30
C THR A 311 20.82 -1.36 15.37
N GLY A 312 20.02 -0.29 15.26
CA GLY A 312 20.12 0.86 16.13
C GLY A 312 21.17 1.89 15.71
N SER A 313 21.84 1.78 14.56
CA SER A 313 22.77 2.81 14.03
C SER A 313 22.12 4.11 13.54
N GLY A 314 20.79 4.18 13.52
CA GLY A 314 20.06 5.37 13.09
C GLY A 314 19.92 5.54 11.57
N LYS A 315 19.94 4.44 10.78
CA LYS A 315 19.67 4.48 9.31
C LYS A 315 18.44 5.32 8.93
N THR A 316 17.39 5.27 9.75
CA THR A 316 16.14 6.02 9.54
C THR A 316 16.30 7.53 9.56
N HIS A 317 17.33 8.08 10.22
CA HIS A 317 17.62 9.52 10.21
C HIS A 317 18.13 9.94 8.83
N ILE A 318 19.04 9.16 8.24
CA ILE A 318 19.51 9.35 6.86
C ILE A 318 18.33 9.23 5.88
N TYR A 319 17.45 8.23 6.06
CA TYR A 319 16.26 8.10 5.20
C TYR A 319 15.38 9.34 5.28
N SER A 320 15.09 9.82 6.49
CA SER A 320 14.22 10.98 6.72
C SER A 320 14.79 12.24 6.06
N LYS A 321 16.11 12.43 6.15
CA LYS A 321 16.83 13.54 5.51
C LYS A 321 16.73 13.48 3.98
N LEU A 322 16.99 12.32 3.38
CA LEU A 322 16.88 12.12 1.93
C LEU A 322 15.44 12.26 1.42
N ILE A 323 14.47 11.79 2.20
CA ILE A 323 13.04 11.97 1.88
C ILE A 323 12.70 13.46 1.87
N GLN A 324 13.09 14.21 2.90
CA GLN A 324 12.84 15.64 3.01
C GLN A 324 13.36 16.40 1.78
N GLU A 325 14.60 16.18 1.39
CA GLU A 325 15.22 16.86 0.23
C GLU A 325 14.48 16.60 -1.08
N ASN A 326 13.97 15.38 -1.28
CA ASN A 326 13.21 15.04 -2.48
C ASN A 326 11.82 15.68 -2.47
N ILE A 327 11.16 15.72 -1.29
CA ILE A 327 9.87 16.40 -1.13
C ILE A 327 10.03 17.91 -1.39
N GLU A 328 11.09 18.53 -0.86
CA GLU A 328 11.40 19.95 -1.08
C GLU A 328 11.66 20.27 -2.57
N GLN A 329 12.15 19.30 -3.35
CA GLN A 329 12.32 19.40 -4.80
C GLN A 329 11.04 19.11 -5.60
N GLY A 330 9.89 18.88 -4.95
CA GLY A 330 8.65 18.54 -5.64
C GLY A 330 8.64 17.12 -6.22
N LYS A 331 9.55 16.24 -5.78
CA LYS A 331 9.64 14.86 -6.25
C LYS A 331 8.87 13.91 -5.34
N GLN A 332 8.43 12.80 -5.92
CA GLN A 332 7.85 11.68 -5.19
C GLN A 332 8.95 10.73 -4.70
N VAL A 333 8.71 10.11 -3.55
CA VAL A 333 9.58 9.15 -2.90
C VAL A 333 8.79 7.89 -2.61
N LEU A 334 9.34 6.74 -3.01
CA LEU A 334 8.81 5.45 -2.62
C LEU A 334 9.65 4.89 -1.47
N TYR A 335 9.03 4.68 -0.31
CA TYR A 335 9.65 4.04 0.83
C TYR A 335 9.07 2.63 1.04
N LEU A 336 9.83 1.62 0.62
CA LEU A 336 9.50 0.20 0.72
C LEU A 336 9.96 -0.39 2.05
N LEU A 337 9.03 -1.06 2.71
CA LEU A 337 9.23 -1.75 3.98
C LEU A 337 8.74 -3.20 3.87
N PRO A 338 9.33 -4.15 4.62
CA PRO A 338 8.73 -5.47 4.80
C PRO A 338 7.32 -5.36 5.38
N GLU A 339 6.43 -6.29 5.04
CA GLU A 339 5.02 -6.25 5.49
C GLU A 339 4.89 -6.23 7.02
N ILE A 340 5.81 -6.88 7.73
CA ILE A 340 5.87 -6.89 9.20
C ILE A 340 6.38 -5.59 9.81
N ALA A 341 7.14 -4.79 9.05
CA ALA A 341 7.76 -3.56 9.52
C ALA A 341 6.84 -2.34 9.36
N LEU A 342 5.80 -2.46 8.54
CA LEU A 342 4.77 -1.44 8.36
C LEU A 342 3.83 -1.40 9.58
N THR A 343 4.38 -0.92 10.70
CA THR A 343 3.69 -0.79 11.97
C THR A 343 3.04 0.60 12.08
N SER A 344 1.95 0.69 12.86
CA SER A 344 1.33 1.99 13.15
C SER A 344 2.32 2.96 13.78
N GLN A 345 3.23 2.48 14.63
CA GLN A 345 4.25 3.31 15.27
C GLN A 345 5.21 3.98 14.26
N LEU A 346 5.66 3.23 13.24
CA LEU A 346 6.51 3.81 12.20
C LEU A 346 5.74 4.82 11.35
N ILE A 347 4.49 4.49 10.99
CA ILE A 347 3.62 5.39 10.23
C ILE A 347 3.36 6.68 11.03
N ASP A 348 3.00 6.58 12.32
CA ASP A 348 2.74 7.72 13.20
C ASP A 348 3.98 8.62 13.32
N ARG A 349 5.18 8.03 13.39
CA ARG A 349 6.45 8.79 13.39
C ARG A 349 6.65 9.53 12.07
N LEU A 350 6.46 8.87 10.93
CA LEU A 350 6.61 9.52 9.62
C LEU A 350 5.52 10.58 9.38
N GLN A 351 4.31 10.37 9.89
CA GLN A 351 3.19 11.33 9.83
C GLN A 351 3.55 12.65 10.54
N LYS A 352 4.27 12.58 11.67
CA LYS A 352 4.75 13.76 12.39
C LYS A 352 5.77 14.58 11.58
N TYR A 353 6.60 13.94 10.78
CA TYR A 353 7.61 14.64 9.96
C TYR A 353 7.03 15.14 8.63
N PHE A 354 6.22 14.33 7.96
CA PHE A 354 5.84 14.57 6.56
C PHE A 354 4.37 14.95 6.38
N GLY A 355 3.53 14.81 7.41
CA GLY A 355 2.14 15.28 7.43
C GLY A 355 1.36 14.85 6.19
N GLU A 356 0.87 15.84 5.44
CA GLU A 356 0.07 15.65 4.23
C GLU A 356 0.79 15.07 3.02
N HIS A 357 2.13 15.09 3.02
CA HIS A 357 2.90 14.52 1.93
C HIS A 357 2.89 12.99 1.95
N LEU A 358 2.52 12.36 3.08
CA LEU A 358 2.57 10.92 3.29
C LEU A 358 1.26 10.24 2.89
N VAL A 359 1.37 9.17 2.10
CA VAL A 359 0.31 8.17 1.91
C VAL A 359 0.85 6.77 2.17
N VAL A 360 0.05 5.94 2.85
CA VAL A 360 0.37 4.53 3.08
C VAL A 360 -0.32 3.68 2.01
N SER A 361 0.39 2.70 1.46
CA SER A 361 -0.14 1.74 0.51
C SER A 361 0.16 0.32 0.97
N HIS A 362 -0.88 -0.42 1.40
CA HIS A 362 -0.71 -1.80 1.85
C HIS A 362 -1.91 -2.71 1.55
N SER A 363 -1.66 -4.01 1.61
CA SER A 363 -2.60 -5.09 1.32
C SER A 363 -3.87 -5.07 2.18
N LYS A 364 -3.87 -4.50 3.39
CA LYS A 364 -5.07 -4.48 4.25
C LYS A 364 -6.11 -3.40 3.90
N PHE A 365 -5.86 -2.58 2.88
CA PHE A 365 -6.85 -1.60 2.41
C PHE A 365 -7.91 -2.28 1.54
N SER A 366 -9.15 -1.83 1.71
CA SER A 366 -10.27 -2.21 0.85
C SER A 366 -10.04 -1.79 -0.60
N ASN A 367 -10.76 -2.39 -1.54
CA ASN A 367 -10.60 -2.07 -2.96
C ASN A 367 -10.88 -0.59 -3.28
N ASN A 368 -11.86 0.04 -2.62
CA ASN A 368 -12.13 1.47 -2.79
C ASN A 368 -10.96 2.33 -2.31
N GLU A 369 -10.40 2.06 -1.13
CA GLU A 369 -9.24 2.78 -0.58
C GLU A 369 -8.02 2.64 -1.50
N ARG A 370 -7.80 1.45 -2.06
CA ARG A 370 -6.71 1.24 -3.02
C ARG A 370 -6.91 2.06 -4.30
N VAL A 371 -8.14 2.22 -4.78
CA VAL A 371 -8.45 3.07 -5.94
C VAL A 371 -8.20 4.54 -5.61
N GLU A 372 -8.62 5.01 -4.43
CA GLU A 372 -8.38 6.39 -3.98
C GLU A 372 -6.89 6.69 -3.87
N VAL A 373 -6.12 5.83 -3.20
CA VAL A 373 -4.66 5.97 -3.07
C VAL A 373 -3.98 5.94 -4.44
N TYR A 374 -4.38 5.03 -5.33
CA TYR A 374 -3.84 4.92 -6.67
C TYR A 374 -4.05 6.22 -7.46
N LYS A 375 -5.28 6.77 -7.45
CA LYS A 375 -5.59 8.05 -8.11
C LYS A 375 -4.87 9.23 -7.46
N ALA A 376 -4.76 9.25 -6.13
CA ALA A 376 -4.02 10.29 -5.42
C ALA A 376 -2.54 10.30 -5.85
N ILE A 377 -1.88 9.15 -5.88
CA ILE A 377 -0.50 9.02 -6.36
C ILE A 377 -0.39 9.41 -7.83
N HIS A 378 -1.35 8.99 -8.65
CA HIS A 378 -1.43 9.34 -10.07
C HIS A 378 -1.52 10.85 -10.29
N SER A 379 -2.17 11.59 -9.39
CA SER A 379 -2.27 13.06 -9.46
C SER A 379 -0.98 13.80 -9.08
N GLY A 380 0.04 13.09 -8.57
CA GLY A 380 1.30 13.67 -8.13
C GLY A 380 1.27 14.33 -6.75
N LYS A 381 0.12 14.38 -6.07
CA LYS A 381 -0.05 15.08 -4.78
C LYS A 381 0.71 14.46 -3.60
N PRO A 382 0.57 13.15 -3.29
CA PRO A 382 1.39 12.55 -2.24
C PRO A 382 2.82 12.40 -2.76
N GLN A 383 3.75 12.99 -2.01
CA GLN A 383 5.17 12.97 -2.34
C GLN A 383 5.92 11.88 -1.60
N LEU A 384 5.38 11.33 -0.52
CA LEU A 384 5.94 10.17 0.18
C LEU A 384 4.94 9.03 0.16
N ILE A 385 5.30 7.96 -0.55
CA ILE A 385 4.51 6.74 -0.62
C ILE A 385 5.22 5.69 0.23
N VAL A 386 4.61 5.34 1.36
CA VAL A 386 5.11 4.28 2.24
C VAL A 386 4.34 3.00 1.95
N GLY A 387 5.02 1.92 1.62
CA GLY A 387 4.30 0.69 1.30
C GLY A 387 5.13 -0.58 1.34
N THR A 388 4.46 -1.69 1.11
CA THR A 388 5.09 -3.01 1.03
C THR A 388 5.43 -3.35 -0.42
N ARG A 389 5.79 -4.61 -0.70
CA ARG A 389 6.15 -5.13 -2.03
C ARG A 389 5.27 -4.63 -3.18
N SER A 390 3.95 -4.54 -3.02
CA SER A 390 3.03 -4.15 -4.11
C SER A 390 3.09 -2.66 -4.47
N ALA A 391 3.69 -1.82 -3.62
CA ALA A 391 3.79 -0.38 -3.87
C ALA A 391 4.67 -0.03 -5.08
N ILE A 392 5.49 -0.97 -5.59
CA ILE A 392 6.25 -0.80 -6.83
C ILE A 392 5.37 -0.58 -8.07
N PHE A 393 4.08 -0.95 -8.01
CA PHE A 393 3.15 -0.81 -9.13
C PHE A 393 2.46 0.55 -9.18
N GLN A 394 2.65 1.39 -8.15
CA GLN A 394 1.94 2.66 -8.05
C GLN A 394 2.30 3.63 -9.19
N PRO A 395 1.36 4.48 -9.61
CA PRO A 395 1.51 5.33 -10.80
C PRO A 395 2.30 6.61 -10.48
N PHE A 396 3.61 6.48 -10.26
CA PHE A 396 4.46 7.64 -9.96
C PHE A 396 4.62 8.55 -11.19
N GLN A 397 4.36 9.85 -11.00
CA GLN A 397 4.64 10.89 -11.99
C GLN A 397 6.13 11.27 -11.96
N ASN A 398 6.59 11.81 -10.84
CA ASN A 398 7.92 12.42 -10.67
C ASN A 398 8.75 11.73 -9.58
N LEU A 399 9.01 10.44 -9.75
CA LEU A 399 9.76 9.64 -8.78
C LEU A 399 11.23 10.07 -8.73
N GLY A 400 11.67 10.62 -7.59
CA GLY A 400 13.04 11.09 -7.37
C GLY A 400 13.90 10.14 -6.54
N LEU A 401 13.28 9.38 -5.63
CA LEU A 401 13.97 8.50 -4.70
C LEU A 401 13.16 7.24 -4.43
N ILE A 402 13.86 6.11 -4.34
CA ILE A 402 13.33 4.86 -3.81
C ILE A 402 14.21 4.44 -2.62
N ILE A 403 13.61 4.14 -1.48
CA ILE A 403 14.28 3.56 -0.33
C ILE A 403 13.71 2.17 -0.10
N VAL A 404 14.57 1.16 -0.01
CA VAL A 404 14.20 -0.20 0.37
C VAL A 404 14.81 -0.50 1.73
N ASP A 405 14.00 -0.44 2.79
CA ASP A 405 14.48 -0.82 4.13
C ASP A 405 14.45 -2.34 4.31
N GLU A 406 15.36 -2.83 5.15
CA GLU A 406 15.59 -4.26 5.36
C GLU A 406 15.61 -5.05 4.05
N GLU A 407 16.39 -4.58 3.07
CA GLU A 407 16.39 -5.09 1.69
C GLU A 407 16.63 -6.61 1.55
N HIS A 408 17.25 -7.23 2.56
CA HIS A 408 17.48 -8.68 2.64
C HIS A 408 16.22 -9.50 2.90
N GLU A 409 15.12 -8.86 3.29
CA GLU A 409 13.95 -9.54 3.80
C GLU A 409 13.19 -10.25 2.66
N SER A 410 12.86 -11.52 2.91
CA SER A 410 12.29 -12.44 1.93
C SER A 410 10.89 -12.07 1.43
N SER A 411 10.10 -11.29 2.18
CA SER A 411 8.75 -10.85 1.78
C SER A 411 8.76 -9.91 0.58
N PHE A 412 9.90 -9.30 0.22
CA PHE A 412 10.03 -8.59 -1.06
C PHE A 412 9.91 -9.52 -2.27
N LYS A 413 10.12 -10.83 -2.11
CA LYS A 413 9.85 -11.83 -3.15
C LYS A 413 8.39 -12.29 -3.12
N GLN A 414 7.66 -12.05 -4.21
CA GLN A 414 6.36 -12.68 -4.45
C GLN A 414 6.57 -14.16 -4.79
N ASN A 415 5.85 -15.05 -4.11
CA ASN A 415 5.84 -16.48 -4.40
C ASN A 415 4.61 -16.90 -5.19
N GLU A 416 3.41 -16.55 -4.72
CA GLU A 416 2.13 -16.77 -5.41
C GLU A 416 1.16 -15.64 -5.07
N PRO A 417 0.30 -15.21 -6.00
CA PRO A 417 0.25 -15.61 -7.41
C PRO A 417 1.40 -14.99 -8.24
N ALA A 418 1.47 -15.31 -9.52
CA ALA A 418 2.25 -14.57 -10.52
C ALA A 418 1.94 -13.05 -10.45
N PRO A 419 2.91 -12.14 -10.72
CA PRO A 419 4.13 -12.36 -11.50
C PRO A 419 5.41 -12.79 -10.74
N ARG A 420 5.32 -13.35 -9.52
CA ARG A 420 6.48 -13.88 -8.75
C ARG A 420 7.73 -12.98 -8.79
N PHE A 421 7.54 -11.66 -8.78
CA PHE A 421 8.62 -10.68 -8.88
C PHE A 421 9.35 -10.49 -7.54
N ASN A 422 10.49 -9.81 -7.57
CA ASN A 422 11.19 -9.32 -6.37
C ASN A 422 11.13 -7.79 -6.35
N ALA A 423 10.45 -7.20 -5.36
CA ALA A 423 10.30 -5.74 -5.29
C ALA A 423 11.62 -4.98 -5.19
N ARG A 424 12.64 -5.53 -4.52
CA ARG A 424 13.97 -4.90 -4.45
C ARG A 424 14.59 -4.78 -5.85
N ASP A 425 14.57 -5.88 -6.60
CA ASP A 425 15.17 -5.92 -7.93
C ASP A 425 14.36 -5.08 -8.93
N THR A 426 13.03 -5.12 -8.82
CA THR A 426 12.14 -4.24 -9.60
C THR A 426 12.35 -2.77 -9.26
N ALA A 427 12.58 -2.42 -7.99
CA ALA A 427 12.89 -1.06 -7.57
C ALA A 427 14.20 -0.55 -8.20
N LEU A 428 15.25 -1.38 -8.23
CA LEU A 428 16.50 -1.07 -8.93
C LEU A 428 16.27 -0.80 -10.43
N TYR A 429 15.42 -1.61 -11.07
CA TYR A 429 15.04 -1.39 -12.47
C TYR A 429 14.28 -0.08 -12.66
N ILE A 430 13.28 0.20 -11.81
CA ILE A 430 12.50 1.45 -11.85
C ILE A 430 13.42 2.65 -11.69
N ALA A 431 14.29 2.63 -10.67
CA ALA A 431 15.26 3.69 -10.41
C ALA A 431 16.14 3.98 -11.63
N SER A 432 16.73 2.95 -12.20
CA SER A 432 17.58 3.08 -13.40
C SER A 432 16.82 3.66 -14.60
N LYS A 433 15.57 3.26 -14.83
CA LYS A 433 14.80 3.73 -16.00
C LYS A 433 14.16 5.10 -15.83
N LYS A 434 13.75 5.45 -14.61
CA LYS A 434 13.19 6.77 -14.29
C LYS A 434 14.26 7.82 -13.98
N GLY A 435 15.53 7.43 -13.85
CA GLY A 435 16.58 8.32 -13.36
C GLY A 435 16.38 8.71 -11.89
N ALA A 436 15.69 7.86 -11.12
CA ALA A 436 15.48 8.07 -9.70
C ALA A 436 16.66 7.50 -8.91
N ASN A 437 17.01 8.13 -7.80
CA ASN A 437 17.99 7.61 -6.88
C ASN A 437 17.43 6.41 -6.13
N ILE A 438 18.30 5.47 -5.73
CA ILE A 438 17.87 4.30 -4.93
C ILE A 438 18.84 3.99 -3.79
N LEU A 439 18.27 3.84 -2.61
CA LEU A 439 18.95 3.43 -1.39
C LEU A 439 18.45 2.07 -0.93
N LEU A 440 19.36 1.13 -0.76
CA LEU A 440 19.11 -0.17 -0.13
C LEU A 440 19.63 -0.09 1.31
N GLY A 441 18.76 -0.31 2.29
CA GLY A 441 19.08 -0.21 3.69
C GLY A 441 19.05 -1.55 4.38
N SER A 442 20.10 -1.90 5.14
CA SER A 442 20.03 -3.09 6.00
C SER A 442 21.09 -3.14 7.10
N ALA A 443 20.76 -3.81 8.20
CA ALA A 443 21.74 -4.27 9.19
C ALA A 443 22.40 -5.61 8.82
N THR A 444 21.80 -6.37 7.91
CA THR A 444 22.31 -7.67 7.44
C THR A 444 22.04 -7.76 5.93
N PRO A 445 22.82 -7.04 5.11
CA PRO A 445 22.59 -6.99 3.66
C PRO A 445 22.50 -8.38 3.02
N ALA A 446 21.67 -8.50 1.99
CA ALA A 446 21.62 -9.69 1.16
C ALA A 446 22.99 -9.93 0.51
N VAL A 447 23.33 -11.20 0.30
CA VAL A 447 24.64 -11.58 -0.27
C VAL A 447 24.85 -10.92 -1.63
N GLU A 448 23.82 -10.91 -2.47
CA GLU A 448 23.85 -10.27 -3.78
C GLU A 448 24.03 -8.75 -3.70
N SER A 449 23.37 -8.06 -2.75
CA SER A 449 23.48 -6.61 -2.57
C SER A 449 24.88 -6.23 -2.07
N TYR A 450 25.39 -6.98 -1.09
CA TYR A 450 26.75 -6.79 -0.58
C TYR A 450 27.82 -7.11 -1.62
N TYR A 451 27.64 -8.17 -2.41
CA TYR A 451 28.52 -8.50 -3.53
C TYR A 451 28.58 -7.36 -4.55
N ASN A 452 27.43 -6.85 -4.99
CA ASN A 452 27.37 -5.74 -5.93
C ASN A 452 28.02 -4.46 -5.38
N ALA A 453 27.86 -4.18 -4.09
CA ALA A 453 28.48 -3.02 -3.45
C ALA A 453 30.00 -3.15 -3.34
N THR A 454 30.50 -4.32 -2.92
CA THR A 454 31.94 -4.59 -2.80
C THR A 454 32.67 -4.67 -4.14
N HIS A 455 31.95 -4.95 -5.23
CA HIS A 455 32.48 -4.96 -6.60
C HIS A 455 32.24 -3.63 -7.34
N GLY A 456 31.82 -2.57 -6.65
CA GLY A 456 31.69 -1.22 -7.20
C GLY A 456 30.47 -1.01 -8.11
N LYS A 457 29.57 -1.99 -8.22
CA LYS A 457 28.29 -1.82 -8.93
C LYS A 457 27.32 -0.94 -8.14
N TYR A 458 27.32 -1.08 -6.81
CA TYR A 458 26.65 -0.16 -5.88
C TYR A 458 27.73 0.60 -5.09
N ALA A 459 27.39 1.79 -4.60
CA ALA A 459 28.17 2.41 -3.53
C ALA A 459 27.87 1.72 -2.19
N LEU A 460 28.86 1.70 -1.29
CA LEU A 460 28.72 1.13 0.05
C LEU A 460 28.93 2.22 1.08
N ALA A 461 27.88 2.58 1.82
CA ALA A 461 27.94 3.46 2.97
C ALA A 461 27.74 2.65 4.25
N GLN A 462 28.61 2.80 5.25
CA GLN A 462 28.61 1.95 6.45
C GLN A 462 28.35 2.75 7.73
N LEU A 463 27.55 2.17 8.63
CA LEU A 463 27.38 2.64 10.00
C LEU A 463 27.76 1.51 10.97
N THR A 464 28.92 1.65 11.59
CA THR A 464 29.53 0.62 12.44
C THR A 464 29.10 0.72 13.90
N LYS A 465 28.67 1.90 14.35
CA LYS A 465 28.25 2.15 15.74
C LYS A 465 26.73 2.20 15.86
N ARG A 466 26.24 1.84 17.05
CA ARG A 466 24.83 2.09 17.42
C ARG A 466 24.69 3.56 17.82
N TYR A 467 23.53 4.12 17.49
CA TYR A 467 23.07 5.44 17.91
C TYR A 467 23.14 5.56 19.44
N ASP A 468 23.54 6.74 19.91
CA ASP A 468 23.64 7.07 21.35
C ASP A 468 24.62 6.16 22.14
N GLY A 469 25.62 5.57 21.47
CA GLY A 469 26.71 4.83 22.13
C GLY A 469 26.33 3.47 22.71
N ALA A 470 25.19 2.89 22.31
CA ALA A 470 24.75 1.59 22.83
C ALA A 470 25.77 0.46 22.53
N ILE A 471 26.15 -0.29 23.57
CA ILE A 471 27.17 -1.34 23.48
C ILE A 471 26.59 -2.60 22.82
N MET A 472 27.40 -3.28 21.99
CA MET A 472 27.05 -4.59 21.44
C MET A 472 26.92 -5.65 22.55
N PRO A 473 25.99 -6.61 22.43
CA PRO A 473 25.87 -7.67 23.42
C PRO A 473 27.13 -8.54 23.47
N HIS A 474 27.43 -9.11 24.64
CA HIS A 474 28.45 -10.14 24.77
C HIS A 474 28.01 -11.40 24.01
N ILE A 475 28.86 -11.89 23.10
CA ILE A 475 28.60 -13.08 22.29
C ILE A 475 29.56 -14.18 22.74
N GLU A 476 29.01 -15.31 23.17
CA GLU A 476 29.76 -16.50 23.55
C GLU A 476 29.45 -17.66 22.60
N ILE A 477 30.49 -18.24 22.00
CA ILE A 477 30.37 -19.41 21.14
C ILE A 477 30.67 -20.66 21.98
N VAL A 478 29.68 -21.53 22.13
CA VAL A 478 29.81 -22.77 22.90
C VAL A 478 30.05 -23.95 21.97
N ASP A 479 31.19 -24.62 22.12
CA ASP A 479 31.48 -25.86 21.39
C ASP A 479 30.69 -27.05 21.97
N MET A 480 29.67 -27.49 21.23
CA MET A 480 28.81 -28.60 21.64
C MET A 480 29.55 -29.95 21.68
N GLN A 481 30.61 -30.15 20.89
CA GLN A 481 31.39 -31.40 20.93
C GLN A 481 32.20 -31.49 22.22
N GLU A 482 32.81 -30.39 22.64
CA GLU A 482 33.57 -30.34 23.89
C GLU A 482 32.64 -30.54 25.11
N GLN A 483 31.51 -29.84 25.14
CA GLN A 483 30.47 -30.00 26.16
C GLN A 483 30.02 -31.47 26.29
N LYS A 484 29.91 -32.18 25.16
CA LYS A 484 29.58 -33.61 25.15
C LYS A 484 30.69 -34.48 25.74
N LYS A 485 31.94 -34.26 25.34
CA LYS A 485 33.12 -35.00 25.84
C LYS A 485 33.25 -34.84 27.36
N GLN A 486 32.97 -33.65 27.87
CA GLN A 486 33.01 -33.33 29.30
C GLN A 486 31.76 -33.77 30.08
N LYS A 487 30.76 -34.40 29.43
CA LYS A 487 29.47 -34.81 30.01
C LYS A 487 28.65 -33.64 30.59
N ARG A 488 28.72 -32.48 29.94
CA ARG A 488 28.06 -31.21 30.33
C ARG A 488 26.84 -30.86 29.48
N ILE A 489 26.31 -31.83 28.72
CA ILE A 489 25.07 -31.69 27.94
C ILE A 489 23.89 -32.30 28.71
N ARG A 490 22.74 -31.63 28.70
CA ARG A 490 21.46 -32.17 29.16
C ARG A 490 20.45 -32.16 28.01
N GLY A 491 20.13 -33.34 27.48
CA GLY A 491 19.30 -33.48 26.28
C GLY A 491 20.03 -32.89 25.06
N ILE A 492 19.51 -31.80 24.51
CA ILE A 492 20.09 -31.07 23.37
C ILE A 492 20.79 -29.76 23.77
N PHE A 493 20.81 -29.42 25.07
CA PHE A 493 21.32 -28.13 25.55
C PHE A 493 22.66 -28.28 26.28
N SER A 494 23.56 -27.31 26.08
CA SER A 494 24.75 -27.15 26.93
C SER A 494 24.37 -26.66 28.32
N ASP A 495 25.17 -26.99 29.32
CA ASP A 495 25.01 -26.43 30.67
C ASP A 495 25.11 -24.90 30.67
N THR A 496 26.01 -24.34 29.86
CA THR A 496 26.25 -22.90 29.72
C THR A 496 24.98 -22.17 29.30
N LEU A 497 24.24 -22.72 28.32
CA LEU A 497 22.95 -22.17 27.91
C LEU A 497 21.91 -22.31 29.02
N LEU A 498 21.85 -23.45 29.71
CA LEU A 498 20.89 -23.68 30.79
C LEU A 498 21.13 -22.74 31.98
N ASP A 499 22.38 -22.47 32.32
CA ASP A 499 22.79 -21.55 33.37
C ASP A 499 22.41 -20.11 32.99
N ALA A 500 22.68 -19.69 31.76
CA ALA A 500 22.25 -18.39 31.25
C ALA A 500 20.72 -18.22 31.26
N ILE A 501 19.96 -19.27 30.92
CA ILE A 501 18.49 -19.29 31.02
C ILE A 501 18.04 -19.15 32.48
N ALA A 502 18.67 -19.90 33.39
CA ALA A 502 18.34 -19.86 34.81
C ALA A 502 18.64 -18.48 35.42
N GLU A 503 19.76 -17.85 35.03
CA GLU A 503 20.12 -16.50 35.44
C GLU A 503 19.15 -15.45 34.90
N ALA A 504 18.80 -15.51 33.60
CA ALA A 504 17.81 -14.62 33.01
C ALA A 504 16.47 -14.71 33.76
N LYS A 505 16.01 -15.93 34.05
CA LYS A 505 14.78 -16.17 34.82
C LYS A 505 14.88 -15.66 36.25
N LYS A 506 16.01 -15.88 36.94
CA LYS A 506 16.27 -15.36 38.29
C LYS A 506 16.19 -13.82 38.33
N ASN A 507 16.63 -13.17 37.26
CA ASN A 507 16.60 -11.72 37.10
C ASN A 507 15.27 -11.19 36.50
N ASN A 508 14.22 -12.02 36.43
CA ASN A 508 12.91 -11.68 35.82
C ASN A 508 13.02 -11.17 34.38
N LYS A 509 14.02 -11.65 33.62
CA LYS A 509 14.21 -11.35 32.20
C LYS A 509 13.58 -12.44 31.33
N GLN A 510 13.33 -12.11 30.06
CA GLN A 510 12.85 -13.06 29.06
C GLN A 510 14.02 -13.69 28.30
N VAL A 511 13.79 -14.92 27.83
CA VAL A 511 14.73 -15.65 26.96
C VAL A 511 14.04 -15.92 25.64
N ILE A 512 14.76 -15.67 24.55
CA ILE A 512 14.33 -16.04 23.19
C ILE A 512 15.25 -17.16 22.71
N LEU A 513 14.66 -18.32 22.37
CA LEU A 513 15.38 -19.45 21.78
C LEU A 513 14.98 -19.59 20.32
N PHE A 514 15.96 -19.52 19.41
CA PHE A 514 15.74 -19.72 17.98
C PHE A 514 15.88 -21.19 17.60
N GLN A 515 14.96 -21.68 16.78
CA GLN A 515 15.00 -23.00 16.17
C GLN A 515 14.72 -22.88 14.67
N ASN A 516 15.25 -23.82 13.89
CA ASN A 516 14.99 -23.88 12.45
C ASN A 516 13.49 -24.09 12.17
N LYS A 517 13.01 -23.56 11.03
CA LYS A 517 11.61 -23.75 10.60
C LYS A 517 11.30 -25.24 10.43
N LYS A 518 10.08 -25.66 10.78
CA LYS A 518 9.61 -27.04 10.57
C LYS A 518 9.71 -27.40 9.08
N GLY A 519 10.35 -28.53 8.77
CA GLY A 519 10.61 -28.96 7.39
C GLY A 519 11.98 -28.57 6.84
N TYR A 520 12.83 -27.87 7.62
CA TYR A 520 14.24 -27.76 7.29
C TYR A 520 14.90 -29.14 7.27
N VAL A 521 15.75 -29.35 6.28
CA VAL A 521 16.33 -30.64 5.90
C VAL A 521 17.09 -31.26 7.08
N PRO A 522 16.63 -32.37 7.69
CA PRO A 522 17.36 -33.01 8.77
C PRO A 522 18.61 -33.68 8.19
N VAL A 523 19.77 -33.18 8.58
CA VAL A 523 21.05 -33.82 8.30
C VAL A 523 21.30 -34.90 9.36
N LEU A 524 21.79 -36.07 8.95
CA LEU A 524 22.25 -37.09 9.88
C LEU A 524 23.69 -36.77 10.30
N GLU A 525 23.95 -36.65 11.58
CA GLU A 525 25.29 -36.37 12.12
C GLU A 525 25.73 -37.47 13.09
N CYS A 526 26.97 -37.93 12.95
CA CYS A 526 27.57 -38.88 13.88
C CYS A 526 27.81 -38.21 15.24
N ASN A 527 27.19 -38.76 16.27
CA ASN A 527 27.27 -38.28 17.65
C ASN A 527 28.68 -38.33 18.28
N VAL A 528 29.68 -38.95 17.65
CA VAL A 528 31.04 -39.11 18.18
C VAL A 528 32.04 -38.21 17.47
N CYS A 529 32.00 -38.17 16.13
CA CYS A 529 32.97 -37.45 15.31
C CYS A 529 32.37 -36.33 14.45
N ALA A 530 31.06 -36.06 14.58
CA ALA A 530 30.31 -35.09 13.77
C ALA A 530 30.37 -35.31 12.24
N TRP A 531 30.78 -36.51 11.80
CA TRP A 531 30.71 -36.86 10.38
C TRP A 531 29.26 -36.86 9.90
N THR A 532 29.03 -36.24 8.74
CA THR A 532 27.72 -36.21 8.06
C THR A 532 27.82 -36.98 6.73
N PRO A 533 26.85 -37.85 6.39
CA PRO A 533 26.83 -38.54 5.11
C PRO A 533 26.79 -37.54 3.96
N LYS A 534 27.66 -37.73 2.96
CA LYS A 534 27.74 -36.88 1.77
C LYS A 534 27.34 -37.62 0.51
N CYS A 535 26.82 -36.89 -0.48
CA CYS A 535 26.58 -37.42 -1.80
C CYS A 535 27.92 -37.72 -2.51
N GLN A 536 28.05 -38.93 -3.04
CA GLN A 536 29.25 -39.35 -3.78
C GLN A 536 29.42 -38.61 -5.12
N ASN A 537 28.38 -37.94 -5.62
CA ASN A 537 28.38 -37.25 -6.92
C ASN A 537 28.62 -35.74 -6.82
N CYS A 538 28.33 -35.10 -5.67
CA CYS A 538 28.37 -33.64 -5.56
C CYS A 538 28.79 -33.06 -4.19
N ASP A 539 29.29 -33.88 -3.27
CA ASP A 539 29.85 -33.49 -1.94
C ASP A 539 28.89 -32.72 -1.00
N ILE A 540 27.59 -32.63 -1.33
CA ILE A 540 26.55 -32.09 -0.43
C ILE A 540 26.17 -33.08 0.67
N SER A 541 25.78 -32.60 1.84
CA SER A 541 25.24 -33.44 2.91
C SER A 541 23.91 -34.07 2.51
N LEU A 542 23.76 -35.37 2.74
CA LEU A 542 22.52 -36.10 2.46
C LEU A 542 21.43 -35.77 3.48
N THR A 543 20.20 -35.73 3.00
CA THR A 543 18.97 -35.51 3.77
C THR A 543 18.43 -36.82 4.29
N PHE A 544 18.11 -36.90 5.58
CA PHE A 544 17.44 -38.08 6.13
C PHE A 544 15.91 -38.02 6.01
N TYR A 545 15.32 -38.87 5.17
CA TYR A 545 13.88 -38.99 5.01
C TYR A 545 13.32 -40.04 5.98
N LYS A 546 12.94 -39.61 7.19
CA LYS A 546 12.51 -40.49 8.28
C LYS A 546 11.42 -41.50 7.91
N TYR A 547 10.44 -41.12 7.08
CA TYR A 547 9.35 -42.03 6.68
C TYR A 547 9.79 -43.12 5.71
N GLN A 548 10.81 -42.85 4.89
CA GLN A 548 11.34 -43.78 3.89
C GLN A 548 12.61 -44.49 4.34
N GLU A 549 13.12 -44.14 5.53
CA GLU A 549 14.37 -44.64 6.11
C GLU A 549 15.56 -44.61 5.14
N ASN A 550 15.65 -43.56 4.30
CA ASN A 550 16.72 -43.40 3.33
C ASN A 550 17.39 -42.01 3.40
N LEU A 551 18.59 -41.95 2.85
CA LEU A 551 19.37 -40.73 2.65
C LEU A 551 19.27 -40.30 1.18
N ARG A 552 19.03 -39.02 0.91
CA ARG A 552 18.98 -38.46 -0.46
C ARG A 552 19.81 -37.22 -0.61
#